data_AF-A0A2T1DAF5-F1
#
_entry.id   AF-A0A2T1DAF5-F1
#
_cell.length_a   1.000
_cell.length_b   1.000
_cell.length_c   1.000
_cell.angle_alpha   90.00
_cell.angle_beta   90.00
_cell.angle_gamma   90.00
#
_symmetry.space_group_name_H-M   'P 1'
#
loop_
_entity.id
_entity.type
_entity.pdbx_description
1 polymer ?
#
loop_
_entity_poly.entity_id
_entity_poly.type
_entity_poly.pdbx_seq_one_letter_code
_entity_poly.pdbx_strand_id
1 'polypeptide(L)'
;MKTLYTILFTLSIILINPTGSSRGLIWTSPKVLIIWLIVGVNLALLWEQKKALTIPRQGKITLILWTIFLSIGAISTLQSPFPLTSFLGQDQMGDGWLYWLLIAAFTLSNSLLLTIHPQLINSQLKGLLIGGIILSLSIFPQIIDWRIDYTATMGQIIRADVNASSIFQGQQPIGLYSHRGHAAIVLALIIITALVGWFGRFTTTKLTAITLALTVPALLLTSTRSAILALIVASVYLLRGKYYKILVGIVPIAIIAIGIMTVNRPLDWSKPSIAQIMSSRSPMWTLSARGIKKRPLFGWGFDGFGIAYPYIRNPQVTPIVVNLDEFTYDYINIKGEISTREIPTYKAHNWILDTTLSVGILGLLASIA
;
A
#
# COMPACT_ATOMS: atom_id res chain seq x y z
N MET A 1 -25.27 -6.13 -12.57
CA MET A 1 -24.22 -6.90 -11.85
C MET A 1 -22.83 -6.82 -12.49
N LYS A 2 -22.57 -7.46 -13.65
CA LYS A 2 -21.22 -7.49 -14.27
C LYS A 2 -20.62 -6.09 -14.53
N THR A 3 -21.39 -5.18 -15.10
CA THR A 3 -20.96 -3.79 -15.36
C THR A 3 -20.65 -3.04 -14.05
N LEU A 4 -21.48 -3.21 -13.02
CA LEU A 4 -21.26 -2.60 -11.71
C LEU A 4 -19.93 -3.03 -11.11
N TYR A 5 -19.62 -4.34 -11.07
CA TYR A 5 -18.32 -4.82 -10.58
C TYR A 5 -17.14 -4.32 -11.40
N THR A 6 -17.31 -4.21 -12.72
CA THR A 6 -16.27 -3.62 -13.59
C THR A 6 -16.01 -2.17 -13.19
N ILE A 7 -17.05 -1.37 -12.97
CA ILE A 7 -16.94 0.04 -12.56
C ILE A 7 -16.31 0.15 -11.17
N LEU A 8 -16.84 -0.58 -10.18
CA LEU A 8 -16.33 -0.51 -8.80
C LEU A 8 -14.85 -0.89 -8.72
N PHE A 9 -14.41 -1.98 -9.37
CA PHE A 9 -12.99 -2.37 -9.38
C PHE A 9 -12.11 -1.45 -10.23
N THR A 10 -12.69 -0.73 -11.20
CA THR A 10 -11.95 0.35 -11.91
C THR A 10 -11.74 1.52 -10.96
N LEU A 11 -12.81 1.98 -10.30
CA LEU A 11 -12.79 3.13 -9.40
C LEU A 11 -11.93 2.88 -8.16
N SER A 12 -11.83 1.65 -7.65
CA SER A 12 -10.92 1.32 -6.54
C SER A 12 -9.45 1.56 -6.87
N ILE A 13 -9.10 1.66 -8.16
CA ILE A 13 -7.74 1.96 -8.63
C ILE A 13 -7.54 3.43 -8.96
N ILE A 14 -8.55 4.10 -9.55
CA ILE A 14 -8.35 5.41 -10.18
C ILE A 14 -9.03 6.57 -9.46
N LEU A 15 -9.99 6.31 -8.57
CA LEU A 15 -10.79 7.38 -8.00
C LEU A 15 -9.91 8.29 -7.14
N ILE A 16 -10.03 9.59 -7.38
CA ILE A 16 -9.41 10.67 -6.60
C ILE A 16 -10.46 11.74 -6.31
N ASN A 17 -10.21 12.56 -5.29
CA ASN A 17 -10.99 13.75 -4.98
C ASN A 17 -10.09 14.99 -5.15
N PRO A 18 -10.11 15.64 -6.33
CA PRO A 18 -9.17 16.73 -6.65
C PRO A 18 -9.25 17.93 -5.71
N THR A 19 -10.36 18.10 -4.98
CA THR A 19 -10.60 19.23 -4.06
C THR A 19 -10.33 18.88 -2.59
N GLY A 20 -9.79 17.69 -2.30
CA GLY A 20 -9.42 17.31 -0.94
C GLY A 20 -8.35 18.24 -0.35
N SER A 21 -8.46 18.54 0.95
CA SER A 21 -7.53 19.43 1.65
C SER A 21 -6.23 18.75 2.09
N SER A 22 -6.20 17.41 2.09
CA SER A 22 -5.04 16.61 2.48
C SER A 22 -4.75 15.52 1.45
N ARG A 23 -3.53 14.98 1.47
CA ARG A 23 -3.15 13.89 0.57
C ARG A 23 -4.07 12.66 0.71
N GLY A 24 -4.48 12.31 1.93
CA GLY A 24 -5.38 11.19 2.17
C GLY A 24 -6.77 11.42 1.60
N LEU A 25 -7.33 12.63 1.76
CA LEU A 25 -8.61 13.00 1.18
C LEU A 25 -8.59 12.99 -0.35
N ILE A 26 -7.47 13.40 -0.97
CA ILE A 26 -7.34 13.44 -2.44
C ILE A 26 -7.20 12.01 -3.00
N TRP A 27 -6.24 11.22 -2.52
CA TRP A 27 -5.86 9.98 -3.21
C TRP A 27 -6.28 8.68 -2.53
N THR A 28 -6.51 8.68 -1.22
CA THR A 28 -6.69 7.44 -0.44
C THR A 28 -8.15 7.20 -0.09
N SER A 29 -8.78 8.15 0.60
CA SER A 29 -10.17 8.06 1.06
C SER A 29 -11.18 7.71 -0.03
N PRO A 30 -11.12 8.28 -1.25
CA PRO A 30 -12.06 7.92 -2.32
C PRO A 30 -11.95 6.44 -2.73
N LYS A 31 -10.74 5.87 -2.74
CA LYS A 31 -10.53 4.45 -3.07
C LYS A 31 -11.03 3.54 -1.94
N VAL A 32 -10.79 3.93 -0.69
CA VAL A 32 -11.31 3.22 0.50
C VAL A 32 -12.84 3.20 0.50
N LEU A 33 -13.49 4.32 0.13
CA LEU A 33 -14.94 4.39 -0.04
C LEU A 33 -15.45 3.38 -1.07
N ILE A 34 -14.76 3.23 -2.20
CA ILE A 34 -15.13 2.24 -3.21
C ILE A 34 -15.01 0.81 -2.69
N ILE A 35 -14.00 0.51 -1.86
CA ILE A 35 -13.89 -0.81 -1.21
C ILE A 35 -15.07 -1.03 -0.27
N TRP A 36 -15.48 -0.03 0.53
CA TRP A 36 -16.69 -0.11 1.34
C TRP A 36 -17.94 -0.41 0.51
N LEU A 37 -18.10 0.26 -0.64
CA LEU A 37 -19.23 -0.01 -1.55
C LEU A 37 -19.18 -1.43 -2.11
N ILE A 38 -18.01 -1.94 -2.48
CA ILE A 38 -17.86 -3.33 -2.91
C ILE A 38 -18.28 -4.29 -1.80
N VAL A 39 -17.83 -4.05 -0.56
CA VAL A 39 -18.23 -4.87 0.60
C VAL A 39 -19.74 -4.83 0.80
N GLY A 40 -20.35 -3.64 0.81
CA GLY A 40 -21.79 -3.48 0.96
C GLY A 40 -22.58 -4.24 -0.12
N VAL A 41 -22.17 -4.13 -1.38
CA VAL A 41 -22.78 -4.86 -2.50
C VAL A 41 -22.58 -6.37 -2.34
N ASN A 42 -21.37 -6.83 -1.99
CA ASN A 42 -21.10 -8.25 -1.74
C ASN A 42 -22.01 -8.79 -0.64
N LEU A 43 -22.09 -8.10 0.50
CA LEU A 43 -22.90 -8.52 1.64
C LEU A 43 -24.40 -8.53 1.32
N ALA A 44 -24.90 -7.55 0.56
CA ALA A 44 -26.30 -7.52 0.13
C ALA A 44 -26.66 -8.75 -0.72
N LEU A 45 -25.82 -9.11 -1.70
CA LEU A 45 -26.04 -10.28 -2.56
C LEU A 45 -25.92 -11.59 -1.79
N LEU A 46 -24.95 -11.68 -0.88
CA LEU A 46 -24.77 -12.84 -0.01
C LEU A 46 -25.99 -13.01 0.91
N TRP A 47 -26.54 -11.92 1.43
CA TRP A 47 -27.73 -11.97 2.29
C TRP A 47 -28.96 -12.54 1.57
N GLU A 48 -29.19 -12.16 0.31
CA GLU A 48 -30.27 -12.71 -0.52
C GLU A 48 -30.16 -14.24 -0.68
N GLN A 49 -28.93 -14.76 -0.65
CA GLN A 49 -28.63 -16.18 -0.87
C GLN A 49 -28.23 -16.93 0.41
N LYS A 50 -28.57 -16.39 1.59
CA LYS A 50 -28.23 -16.97 2.90
C LYS A 50 -28.61 -18.45 3.07
N LYS A 51 -29.65 -18.92 2.39
CA LYS A 51 -30.09 -20.33 2.45
C LYS A 51 -29.22 -21.27 1.61
N ALA A 52 -28.58 -20.78 0.55
CA ALA A 52 -27.71 -21.56 -0.32
C ALA A 52 -26.21 -21.46 0.07
N LEU A 53 -25.92 -20.66 1.10
CA LEU A 53 -24.58 -20.35 1.52
C LEU A 53 -23.93 -21.52 2.26
N THR A 54 -22.95 -22.14 1.61
CA THR A 54 -22.07 -23.14 2.23
C THR A 54 -20.66 -22.59 2.28
N ILE A 55 -20.11 -22.43 3.49
CA ILE A 55 -18.75 -21.94 3.67
C ILE A 55 -17.79 -23.15 3.57
N PRO A 56 -16.91 -23.20 2.56
CA PRO A 56 -15.96 -24.30 2.42
C PRO A 56 -14.99 -24.33 3.60
N ARG A 57 -14.38 -25.50 3.88
CA ARG A 57 -13.43 -25.66 5.00
C ARG A 57 -12.30 -24.64 4.95
N GLN A 58 -11.74 -24.38 3.77
CA GLN A 58 -10.71 -23.35 3.59
C GLN A 58 -11.22 -21.95 3.97
N GLY A 59 -12.43 -21.58 3.57
CA GLY A 59 -13.05 -20.32 3.95
C GLY A 59 -13.26 -20.17 5.47
N LYS A 60 -13.56 -21.27 6.18
CA LYS A 60 -13.64 -21.27 7.64
C LYS A 60 -12.27 -21.02 8.29
N ILE A 61 -11.21 -21.64 7.76
CA ILE A 61 -9.83 -21.43 8.24
C ILE A 61 -9.45 -19.96 8.03
N THR A 62 -9.65 -19.42 6.83
CA THR A 62 -9.37 -18.02 6.52
C THR A 62 -10.16 -17.06 7.40
N LEU A 63 -11.45 -17.36 7.69
CA LEU A 63 -12.25 -16.57 8.63
C LEU A 63 -11.62 -16.56 10.03
N ILE A 64 -11.24 -17.73 10.56
CA ILE A 64 -10.61 -17.86 11.88
C ILE A 64 -9.30 -17.06 11.93
N LEU A 65 -8.46 -17.16 10.90
CA LEU A 65 -7.18 -16.44 10.82
C LEU A 65 -7.40 -14.92 10.82
N TRP A 66 -8.33 -14.42 10.01
CA TRP A 66 -8.72 -13.01 10.05
C TRP A 66 -9.26 -12.58 11.41
N THR A 67 -10.11 -13.41 12.04
CA THR A 67 -10.64 -13.11 13.38
C THR A 67 -9.53 -13.04 14.42
N ILE A 68 -8.57 -13.97 14.40
CA ILE A 68 -7.42 -13.96 15.30
C ILE A 68 -6.58 -12.68 15.07
N PHE A 69 -6.22 -12.39 13.83
CA PHE A 69 -5.44 -11.21 13.47
C PHE A 69 -6.14 -9.91 13.90
N LEU A 70 -7.43 -9.77 13.59
CA LEU A 70 -8.21 -8.58 13.96
C LEU A 70 -8.43 -8.45 15.46
N SER A 71 -8.55 -9.56 16.19
CA SER A 71 -8.67 -9.54 17.65
C SER A 71 -7.38 -9.09 18.31
N ILE A 72 -6.24 -9.63 17.87
CA ILE A 72 -4.91 -9.18 18.30
C ILE A 72 -4.72 -7.70 17.95
N GLY A 73 -5.11 -7.32 16.74
CA GLY A 73 -5.10 -5.94 16.29
C GLY A 73 -5.97 -5.02 17.15
N ALA A 74 -7.16 -5.45 17.55
CA ALA A 74 -8.04 -4.67 18.41
C ALA A 74 -7.43 -4.49 19.81
N ILE A 75 -6.87 -5.55 20.39
CA ILE A 75 -6.15 -5.49 21.67
C ILE A 75 -4.97 -4.51 21.57
N SER A 76 -4.20 -4.60 20.48
CA SER A 76 -3.08 -3.70 20.20
C SER A 76 -3.51 -2.24 20.12
N THR A 77 -4.58 -1.95 19.38
CA THR A 77 -5.19 -0.61 19.27
C THR A 77 -5.65 -0.09 20.63
N LEU A 78 -6.35 -0.90 21.42
CA LEU A 78 -6.83 -0.51 22.75
C LEU A 78 -5.69 -0.26 23.75
N GLN A 79 -4.60 -1.00 23.64
CA GLN A 79 -3.40 -0.83 24.47
C GLN A 79 -2.45 0.26 23.93
N SER A 80 -2.73 0.82 22.75
CA SER A 80 -1.93 1.88 22.16
C SER A 80 -1.93 3.13 23.04
N PRO A 81 -0.81 3.89 23.11
CA PRO A 81 -0.83 5.23 23.71
C PRO A 81 -1.78 6.18 22.99
N PHE A 82 -2.11 5.91 21.72
CA PHE A 82 -3.02 6.70 20.90
C PHE A 82 -4.07 5.80 20.22
N PRO A 83 -5.08 5.29 20.97
CA PRO A 83 -6.05 4.32 20.46
C PRO A 83 -6.85 4.83 19.26
N LEU A 84 -7.21 6.12 19.23
CA LEU A 84 -7.97 6.70 18.12
C LEU A 84 -7.13 6.76 16.84
N THR A 85 -5.89 7.25 16.93
CA THR A 85 -4.93 7.25 15.83
C THR A 85 -4.68 5.84 15.31
N SER A 86 -4.55 4.87 16.23
CA SER A 86 -4.38 3.47 15.85
C SER A 86 -5.63 2.85 15.20
N PHE A 87 -6.81 3.25 15.64
CA PHE A 87 -8.07 2.77 15.07
C PHE A 87 -8.30 3.29 13.65
N LEU A 88 -8.10 4.60 13.43
CA LEU A 88 -8.34 5.27 12.15
C LEU A 88 -7.17 5.12 11.16
N GLY A 89 -5.94 5.08 11.68
CA GLY A 89 -4.71 5.08 10.89
C GLY A 89 -4.29 6.48 10.44
N GLN A 90 -3.25 6.52 9.60
CA GLN A 90 -2.80 7.77 8.97
C GLN A 90 -3.74 8.18 7.84
N ASP A 91 -3.87 9.49 7.63
CA ASP A 91 -4.66 10.03 6.52
C ASP A 91 -4.16 9.53 5.15
N GLN A 92 -2.84 9.56 4.92
CA GLN A 92 -2.26 9.17 3.63
C GLN A 92 -2.33 7.69 3.28
N MET A 93 -2.23 6.80 4.27
CA MET A 93 -2.18 5.36 4.05
C MET A 93 -3.52 4.68 4.38
N GLY A 94 -4.33 5.28 5.25
CA GLY A 94 -5.55 4.71 5.77
C GLY A 94 -5.28 3.32 6.37
N ASP A 95 -4.24 3.16 7.19
CA ASP A 95 -3.70 1.85 7.59
C ASP A 95 -4.07 1.41 9.01
N GLY A 96 -5.09 2.03 9.59
CA GLY A 96 -5.60 1.75 10.93
C GLY A 96 -6.35 0.42 11.04
N TRP A 97 -6.71 0.04 12.26
CA TRP A 97 -7.49 -1.18 12.50
C TRP A 97 -8.77 -1.24 11.67
N LEU A 98 -9.48 -0.12 11.52
CA LEU A 98 -10.73 -0.05 10.74
C LEU A 98 -10.51 -0.40 9.27
N TYR A 99 -9.38 0.00 8.70
CA TYR A 99 -9.03 -0.37 7.33
C TYR A 99 -8.74 -1.85 7.21
N TRP A 100 -8.00 -2.44 8.15
CA TRP A 100 -7.74 -3.88 8.12
C TRP A 100 -9.02 -4.71 8.31
N LEU A 101 -9.96 -4.24 9.13
CA LEU A 101 -11.31 -4.81 9.21
C LEU A 101 -12.01 -4.74 7.84
N LEU A 102 -11.93 -3.61 7.15
CA LEU A 102 -12.48 -3.45 5.80
C LEU A 102 -11.83 -4.42 4.80
N ILE A 103 -10.51 -4.57 4.82
CA ILE A 103 -9.79 -5.53 3.96
C ILE A 103 -10.21 -6.97 4.28
N ALA A 104 -10.37 -7.33 5.56
CA ALA A 104 -10.89 -8.63 5.96
C ALA A 104 -12.31 -8.86 5.41
N ALA A 105 -13.21 -7.89 5.60
CA ALA A 105 -14.58 -7.95 5.10
C ALA A 105 -14.61 -8.06 3.57
N PHE A 106 -13.78 -7.30 2.86
CA PHE A 106 -13.62 -7.38 1.41
C PHE A 106 -13.14 -8.75 0.96
N THR A 107 -12.03 -9.25 1.52
CA THR A 107 -11.46 -10.54 1.10
C THR A 107 -12.41 -11.70 1.35
N LEU A 108 -13.01 -11.76 2.55
CA LEU A 108 -13.96 -12.81 2.94
C LEU A 108 -15.24 -12.75 2.11
N SER A 109 -15.86 -11.57 2.01
CA SER A 109 -17.11 -11.41 1.24
C SER A 109 -16.90 -11.66 -0.25
N ASN A 110 -15.78 -11.18 -0.83
CA ASN A 110 -15.50 -11.35 -2.24
C ASN A 110 -15.19 -12.83 -2.58
N SER A 111 -14.41 -13.51 -1.74
CA SER A 111 -14.13 -14.94 -1.93
C SER A 111 -15.41 -15.78 -1.88
N LEU A 112 -16.27 -15.52 -0.91
CA LEU A 112 -17.54 -16.22 -0.76
C LEU A 112 -18.48 -15.91 -1.92
N LEU A 113 -18.56 -14.65 -2.35
CA LEU A 113 -19.35 -14.23 -3.49
C LEU A 113 -18.88 -14.93 -4.78
N LEU A 114 -17.57 -15.02 -5.03
CA LEU A 114 -17.03 -15.69 -6.22
C LEU A 114 -17.29 -17.20 -6.22
N THR A 115 -17.56 -17.81 -5.06
CA THR A 115 -17.98 -19.23 -4.98
C THR A 115 -19.39 -19.41 -5.52
N ILE A 116 -20.28 -18.44 -5.27
CA ILE A 116 -21.69 -18.46 -5.68
C ILE A 116 -21.88 -17.87 -7.09
N HIS A 117 -21.10 -16.85 -7.42
CA HIS A 117 -21.16 -16.10 -8.66
C HIS A 117 -19.79 -16.05 -9.36
N PRO A 118 -19.24 -17.21 -9.78
CA PRO A 118 -17.91 -17.28 -10.39
C PRO A 118 -17.81 -16.42 -11.65
N GLN A 119 -18.91 -16.18 -12.36
CA GLN A 119 -18.97 -15.30 -13.54
C GLN A 119 -18.55 -13.85 -13.25
N LEU A 120 -18.54 -13.41 -11.99
CA LEU A 120 -18.11 -12.06 -11.61
C LEU A 120 -16.59 -11.89 -11.66
N ILE A 121 -15.80 -12.98 -11.62
CA ILE A 121 -14.34 -12.91 -11.67
C ILE A 121 -13.85 -12.14 -12.91
N ASN A 122 -14.48 -12.40 -14.07
CA ASN A 122 -14.14 -11.75 -15.32
C ASN A 122 -14.41 -10.23 -15.27
N SER A 123 -15.48 -9.82 -14.60
CA SER A 123 -15.83 -8.41 -14.43
C SER A 123 -14.88 -7.69 -13.46
N GLN A 124 -14.51 -8.34 -12.36
CA GLN A 124 -13.55 -7.81 -11.39
C GLN A 124 -12.17 -7.64 -12.03
N LEU A 125 -11.67 -8.68 -12.71
CA LEU A 125 -10.40 -8.63 -13.44
C LEU A 125 -10.43 -7.54 -14.51
N LYS A 126 -11.48 -7.48 -15.33
CA LYS A 126 -11.62 -6.43 -16.36
C LYS A 126 -11.59 -5.03 -15.73
N GLY A 127 -12.26 -4.82 -14.59
CA GLY A 127 -12.24 -3.56 -13.87
C GLY A 127 -10.83 -3.16 -13.40
N LEU A 128 -10.10 -4.11 -12.80
CA LEU A 128 -8.72 -3.89 -12.39
C LEU A 128 -7.81 -3.54 -13.59
N LEU A 129 -7.93 -4.25 -14.71
CA LEU A 129 -7.11 -3.98 -15.89
C LEU A 129 -7.44 -2.60 -16.51
N ILE A 130 -8.71 -2.22 -16.60
CA ILE A 130 -9.12 -0.89 -17.07
C ILE A 130 -8.57 0.20 -16.14
N GLY A 131 -8.71 0.02 -14.82
CA GLY A 131 -8.16 0.95 -13.84
C GLY A 131 -6.64 1.07 -13.95
N GLY A 132 -5.94 -0.05 -14.16
CA GLY A 132 -4.51 -0.08 -14.38
C GLY A 132 -4.06 0.61 -15.68
N ILE A 133 -4.83 0.48 -16.76
CA ILE A 133 -4.59 1.20 -18.01
C ILE A 133 -4.72 2.71 -17.78
N ILE A 134 -5.79 3.16 -17.13
CA ILE A 134 -6.01 4.59 -16.84
C ILE A 134 -4.90 5.13 -15.93
N LEU A 135 -4.53 4.39 -14.88
CA LEU A 135 -3.40 4.74 -14.03
C LEU A 135 -2.11 4.87 -14.85
N SER A 136 -1.83 3.93 -15.75
CA SER A 136 -0.64 3.99 -16.62
C SER A 136 -0.65 5.24 -17.49
N LEU A 137 -1.79 5.55 -18.10
CA LEU A 137 -1.95 6.76 -18.92
C LEU A 137 -1.75 8.05 -18.11
N SER A 138 -2.11 8.06 -16.82
CA SER A 138 -1.85 9.21 -15.93
C SER A 138 -0.38 9.41 -15.56
N ILE A 139 0.48 8.40 -15.75
CA ILE A 139 1.91 8.51 -15.43
C ILE A 139 2.67 9.29 -16.51
N PHE A 140 2.32 9.11 -17.78
CA PHE A 140 3.08 9.69 -18.89
C PHE A 140 3.09 11.24 -18.90
N PRO A 141 1.96 11.95 -18.68
CA PRO A 141 1.97 13.41 -18.61
C PRO A 141 2.87 13.94 -17.50
N GLN A 142 2.94 13.25 -16.36
CA GLN A 142 3.75 13.67 -15.21
C GLN A 142 5.26 13.52 -15.44
N ILE A 143 5.68 12.69 -16.41
CA ILE A 143 7.07 12.63 -16.84
C ILE A 143 7.44 13.84 -17.70
N ILE A 144 6.49 14.35 -18.48
CA ILE A 144 6.68 15.53 -19.33
C ILE A 144 6.64 16.81 -18.47
N ASP A 145 5.65 16.91 -17.59
CA ASP A 145 5.53 17.98 -16.61
C ASP A 145 5.18 17.43 -15.23
N TRP A 146 6.18 17.39 -14.35
CA TRP A 146 6.08 16.88 -12.99
C TRP A 146 5.08 17.65 -12.12
N ARG A 147 4.71 18.87 -12.52
CA ARG A 147 3.75 19.71 -11.80
C ARG A 147 2.34 19.12 -11.88
N ILE A 148 2.04 18.35 -12.92
CA ILE A 148 0.74 17.69 -13.08
C ILE A 148 0.51 16.75 -11.89
N ASP A 149 -0.45 17.07 -11.05
CA ASP A 149 -0.79 16.27 -9.85
C ASP A 149 -2.27 15.86 -9.81
N TYR A 150 -3.03 16.20 -10.85
CA TYR A 150 -4.46 15.92 -11.00
C TYR A 150 -5.32 16.45 -9.85
N THR A 151 -4.89 17.55 -9.22
CA THR A 151 -5.62 18.24 -8.15
C THR A 151 -6.20 19.57 -8.62
N ALA A 152 -7.04 20.19 -7.78
CA ALA A 152 -7.57 21.53 -7.98
C ALA A 152 -6.49 22.62 -8.02
N THR A 153 -5.30 22.36 -7.46
CA THR A 153 -4.18 23.32 -7.47
C THR A 153 -3.44 23.34 -8.82
N MET A 154 -3.74 22.38 -9.71
CA MET A 154 -3.24 22.30 -11.09
C MET A 154 -1.73 22.54 -11.22
N GLY A 155 -0.94 21.97 -10.30
CA GLY A 155 0.52 22.07 -10.35
C GLY A 155 1.09 23.42 -9.92
N GLN A 156 0.33 24.22 -9.16
CA GLN A 156 0.85 25.40 -8.47
C GLN A 156 2.05 25.01 -7.61
N ILE A 157 3.12 25.80 -7.67
CA ILE A 157 4.38 25.57 -6.95
C ILE A 157 4.41 26.44 -5.69
N ILE A 158 4.72 25.84 -4.54
CA ILE A 158 4.88 26.56 -3.26
C ILE A 158 6.34 26.68 -2.82
N ARG A 159 7.21 25.79 -3.31
CA ARG A 159 8.67 25.81 -3.16
C ARG A 159 9.29 25.25 -4.44
N ALA A 160 10.55 25.58 -4.73
CA ALA A 160 11.21 25.24 -6.00
C ALA A 160 11.01 23.79 -6.47
N ASP A 161 10.91 22.83 -5.53
CA ASP A 161 10.76 21.41 -5.76
C ASP A 161 9.46 20.80 -5.20
N VAL A 162 8.49 21.62 -4.76
CA VAL A 162 7.25 21.17 -4.10
C VAL A 162 6.02 21.88 -4.66
N ASN A 163 5.01 21.10 -5.06
CA ASN A 163 3.72 21.64 -5.48
C ASN A 163 2.77 21.93 -4.29
N ALA A 164 1.70 22.68 -4.53
CA ALA A 164 0.72 23.08 -3.51
C ALA A 164 0.01 21.88 -2.88
N SER A 165 -0.10 20.77 -3.60
CA SER A 165 -0.56 19.47 -3.08
C SER A 165 0.51 18.72 -2.29
N SER A 166 1.60 19.41 -1.91
CA SER A 166 2.76 18.94 -1.13
C SER A 166 3.62 17.87 -1.80
N ILE A 167 3.42 17.53 -3.08
CA ILE A 167 4.21 16.54 -3.82
C ILE A 167 5.56 17.12 -4.21
N PHE A 168 6.61 16.39 -3.87
CA PHE A 168 7.98 16.73 -4.25
C PHE A 168 8.25 16.29 -5.69
N GLN A 169 9.01 17.08 -6.45
CA GLN A 169 9.44 16.73 -7.80
C GLN A 169 10.09 15.34 -7.85
N GLY A 170 10.96 15.03 -6.88
CA GLY A 170 11.62 13.73 -6.77
C GLY A 170 10.70 12.54 -6.41
N GLN A 171 9.43 12.80 -6.07
CA GLN A 171 8.41 11.78 -5.82
C GLN A 171 7.53 11.49 -7.04
N GLN A 172 7.66 12.25 -8.13
CA GLN A 172 6.94 12.00 -9.38
C GLN A 172 7.62 10.89 -10.21
N PRO A 173 6.89 10.20 -11.11
CA PRO A 173 5.44 10.30 -11.33
C PRO A 173 4.64 9.50 -10.28
N ILE A 174 3.52 10.05 -9.81
CA ILE A 174 2.62 9.42 -8.81
C ILE A 174 1.32 8.87 -9.42
N GLY A 175 1.01 9.23 -10.67
CA GLY A 175 -0.24 8.97 -11.35
C GLY A 175 -1.43 9.49 -10.54
N LEU A 176 -2.32 8.57 -10.18
CA LEU A 176 -3.52 8.82 -9.37
C LEU A 176 -3.37 8.39 -7.91
N TYR A 177 -2.13 8.36 -7.38
CA TYR A 177 -1.80 7.97 -6.01
C TYR A 177 -1.06 9.07 -5.27
N SER A 178 -1.01 8.98 -3.93
CA SER A 178 -0.32 9.93 -3.06
C SER A 178 1.21 9.84 -3.10
N HIS A 179 1.76 8.77 -3.69
CA HIS A 179 3.20 8.51 -3.72
C HIS A 179 3.57 7.53 -4.84
N ARG A 180 4.70 7.76 -5.54
CA ARG A 180 5.18 6.87 -6.63
C ARG A 180 5.32 5.42 -6.23
N GLY A 181 5.69 5.14 -4.99
CA GLY A 181 5.83 3.77 -4.48
C GLY A 181 4.50 3.03 -4.45
N HIS A 182 3.39 3.71 -4.13
CA HIS A 182 2.06 3.10 -4.15
C HIS A 182 1.63 2.83 -5.60
N ALA A 183 1.81 3.81 -6.49
CA ALA A 183 1.53 3.64 -7.91
C ALA A 183 2.33 2.47 -8.52
N ALA A 184 3.62 2.37 -8.20
CA ALA A 184 4.49 1.30 -8.68
C ALA A 184 4.04 -0.09 -8.21
N ILE A 185 3.67 -0.22 -6.93
CA ILE A 185 3.15 -1.50 -6.39
C ILE A 185 1.85 -1.88 -7.12
N VAL A 186 0.93 -0.93 -7.30
CA VAL A 186 -0.33 -1.20 -8.02
C VAL A 186 -0.07 -1.58 -9.47
N LEU A 187 0.80 -0.87 -10.19
CA LEU A 187 1.17 -1.22 -11.57
C LEU A 187 1.77 -2.62 -11.65
N ALA A 188 2.65 -3.00 -10.72
CA ALA A 188 3.20 -4.35 -10.65
C ALA A 188 2.10 -5.41 -10.41
N LEU A 189 1.16 -5.14 -9.49
CA LEU A 189 0.02 -6.02 -9.25
C LEU A 189 -0.91 -6.13 -10.46
N ILE A 190 -1.14 -5.05 -11.22
CA ILE A 190 -1.92 -5.08 -12.45
C ILE A 190 -1.23 -5.94 -13.52
N ILE A 191 0.09 -5.84 -13.68
CA ILE A 191 0.85 -6.69 -14.61
C ILE A 191 0.67 -8.17 -14.25
N ILE A 192 0.82 -8.53 -12.98
CA ILE A 192 0.60 -9.89 -12.49
C ILE A 192 -0.85 -10.32 -12.70
N THR A 193 -1.82 -9.46 -12.41
CA THR A 193 -3.24 -9.71 -12.63
C THR A 193 -3.56 -9.96 -14.10
N ALA A 194 -2.94 -9.21 -15.02
CA ALA A 194 -3.09 -9.37 -16.46
C ALA A 194 -2.55 -10.73 -16.95
N LEU A 195 -1.41 -11.17 -16.40
CA LEU A 195 -0.81 -12.47 -16.71
C LEU A 195 -1.64 -13.63 -16.14
N VAL A 196 -2.06 -13.55 -14.87
CA VAL A 196 -2.93 -14.55 -14.24
C VAL A 196 -4.28 -14.64 -14.95
N GLY A 197 -4.88 -13.49 -15.29
CA GLY A 197 -6.13 -13.42 -16.05
C GLY A 197 -6.00 -14.05 -17.44
N TRP A 198 -4.87 -13.87 -18.10
CA TRP A 198 -4.59 -14.48 -19.39
C TRP A 198 -4.41 -16.00 -19.30
N PHE A 199 -3.59 -16.48 -18.36
CA PHE A 199 -3.39 -17.92 -18.16
C PHE A 199 -4.66 -18.65 -17.72
N GLY A 200 -5.45 -18.02 -16.86
CA GLY A 200 -6.76 -18.52 -16.45
C GLY A 200 -7.86 -18.37 -17.51
N ARG A 201 -7.56 -17.80 -18.68
CA ARG A 201 -8.54 -17.49 -19.75
C ARG A 201 -9.71 -16.61 -19.29
N PHE A 202 -9.51 -15.83 -18.23
CA PHE A 202 -10.49 -14.86 -17.73
C PHE A 202 -10.46 -13.56 -18.54
N THR A 203 -9.36 -13.28 -19.24
CA THR A 203 -9.17 -12.09 -20.08
C THR A 203 -8.73 -12.45 -21.50
N THR A 204 -9.00 -11.56 -22.46
CA THR A 204 -8.59 -11.77 -23.85
C THR A 204 -7.13 -11.40 -24.07
N THR A 205 -6.46 -12.06 -25.02
CA THR A 205 -5.06 -11.74 -25.40
C THR A 205 -4.90 -10.27 -25.76
N LYS A 206 -5.87 -9.68 -26.48
CA LYS A 206 -5.85 -8.26 -26.85
C LYS A 206 -5.83 -7.35 -25.63
N LEU A 207 -6.70 -7.60 -24.64
CA LEU A 207 -6.76 -6.78 -23.42
C LEU A 207 -5.48 -6.92 -22.60
N THR A 208 -4.98 -8.16 -22.43
CA THR A 208 -3.73 -8.40 -21.70
C THR A 208 -2.55 -7.71 -22.39
N ALA A 209 -2.42 -7.82 -23.72
CA ALA A 209 -1.33 -7.19 -24.46
C ALA A 209 -1.36 -5.65 -24.33
N ILE A 210 -2.53 -5.02 -24.50
CA ILE A 210 -2.68 -3.56 -24.30
C ILE A 210 -2.31 -3.17 -22.87
N THR A 211 -2.78 -3.94 -21.88
CA THR A 211 -2.48 -3.66 -20.47
C THR A 211 -0.97 -3.72 -20.23
N LEU A 212 -0.29 -4.77 -20.68
CA LEU A 212 1.16 -4.91 -20.49
C LEU A 212 1.95 -3.82 -21.22
N ALA A 213 1.56 -3.49 -22.46
CA ALA A 213 2.21 -2.47 -23.27
C ALA A 213 2.16 -1.07 -22.62
N LEU A 214 1.12 -0.78 -21.82
CA LEU A 214 1.00 0.50 -21.12
C LEU A 214 1.58 0.46 -19.70
N THR A 215 1.30 -0.61 -18.95
CA THR A 215 1.65 -0.72 -17.52
C THR A 215 3.13 -0.97 -17.29
N VAL A 216 3.81 -1.73 -18.16
CA VAL A 216 5.24 -2.02 -18.00
C VAL A 216 6.08 -0.74 -18.17
N PRO A 217 5.92 0.07 -19.24
CA PRO A 217 6.65 1.33 -19.33
C PRO A 217 6.30 2.29 -18.20
N ALA A 218 5.02 2.42 -17.84
CA ALA A 218 4.60 3.26 -16.72
C ALA A 218 5.28 2.84 -15.40
N LEU A 219 5.38 1.54 -15.12
CA LEU A 219 6.09 1.02 -13.94
C LEU A 219 7.57 1.41 -13.96
N LEU A 220 8.25 1.24 -15.09
CA LEU A 220 9.67 1.61 -15.21
C LEU A 220 9.88 3.10 -14.97
N LEU A 221 8.98 3.94 -15.46
CA LEU A 221 9.01 5.40 -15.27
C LEU A 221 8.84 5.82 -13.80
N THR A 222 8.14 5.04 -12.96
CA THR A 222 8.07 5.32 -11.51
C THR A 222 9.42 5.23 -10.79
N SER A 223 10.44 4.63 -11.42
CA SER A 223 11.77 4.44 -10.86
C SER A 223 11.80 3.73 -9.49
N THR A 224 10.81 2.86 -9.23
CA THR A 224 10.68 2.14 -7.94
C THR A 224 11.26 0.73 -8.03
N ARG A 225 12.53 0.60 -7.63
CA ARG A 225 13.32 -0.64 -7.71
C ARG A 225 12.66 -1.85 -7.03
N SER A 226 12.06 -1.67 -5.86
CA SER A 226 11.42 -2.77 -5.11
C SER A 226 10.20 -3.34 -5.82
N ALA A 227 9.41 -2.51 -6.50
CA ALA A 227 8.26 -2.95 -7.28
C ALA A 227 8.69 -3.75 -8.53
N ILE A 228 9.77 -3.30 -9.20
CA ILE A 228 10.36 -4.03 -10.33
C ILE A 228 10.91 -5.39 -9.86
N LEU A 229 11.63 -5.41 -8.73
CA LEU A 229 12.15 -6.66 -8.16
C LEU A 229 11.02 -7.63 -7.79
N ALA A 230 9.95 -7.14 -7.13
CA ALA A 230 8.78 -7.95 -6.81
C ALA A 230 8.14 -8.53 -8.08
N LEU A 231 8.04 -7.71 -9.14
CA LEU A 231 7.53 -8.16 -10.43
C LEU A 231 8.42 -9.24 -11.06
N ILE A 232 9.74 -9.12 -10.99
CA ILE A 232 10.67 -10.15 -11.47
C ILE A 232 10.40 -11.47 -10.75
N VAL A 233 10.38 -11.47 -9.42
CA VAL A 233 10.17 -12.68 -8.60
C VAL A 233 8.83 -13.32 -8.92
N ALA A 234 7.76 -12.53 -8.98
CA ALA A 234 6.42 -13.02 -9.32
C ALA A 234 6.34 -13.55 -10.77
N SER A 235 6.99 -12.88 -11.72
CA SER A 235 7.03 -13.32 -13.12
C SER A 235 7.82 -14.61 -13.27
N VAL A 236 8.96 -14.75 -12.59
CA VAL A 236 9.74 -16.00 -12.57
C VAL A 236 8.86 -17.12 -12.01
N TYR A 237 8.17 -16.89 -10.90
CA TYR A 237 7.26 -17.87 -10.31
C TYR A 237 6.17 -18.30 -11.31
N LEU A 238 5.50 -17.36 -11.99
CA LEU A 238 4.41 -17.66 -12.92
C LEU A 238 4.87 -18.27 -14.25
N LEU A 239 6.04 -17.86 -14.76
CA LEU A 239 6.50 -18.22 -16.11
C LEU A 239 7.54 -19.34 -16.14
N ARG A 240 8.04 -19.82 -14.98
CA ARG A 240 9.14 -20.83 -14.88
C ARG A 240 8.95 -22.11 -15.69
N GLY A 241 7.71 -22.48 -16.01
CA GLY A 241 7.41 -23.67 -16.81
C GLY A 241 7.45 -23.38 -18.30
N LYS A 242 6.29 -23.49 -18.95
CA LYS A 242 6.12 -23.40 -20.42
C LYS A 242 6.65 -22.10 -21.04
N TYR A 243 6.74 -21.02 -20.26
CA TYR A 243 7.04 -19.67 -20.75
C TYR A 243 8.42 -19.15 -20.32
N TYR A 244 9.32 -20.03 -19.87
CA TYR A 244 10.63 -19.62 -19.34
C TYR A 244 11.47 -18.80 -20.34
N LYS A 245 11.30 -19.03 -21.65
CA LYS A 245 11.99 -18.26 -22.70
C LYS A 245 11.68 -16.75 -22.65
N ILE A 246 10.49 -16.37 -22.17
CA ILE A 246 10.12 -14.96 -21.98
C ILE A 246 10.94 -14.33 -20.85
N LEU A 247 11.27 -15.11 -19.81
CA LEU A 247 12.08 -14.64 -18.69
C LEU A 247 13.50 -14.25 -19.10
N VAL A 248 14.06 -14.94 -20.11
CA VAL A 248 15.39 -14.67 -20.65
C VAL A 248 15.51 -13.23 -21.19
N GLY A 249 14.40 -12.65 -21.69
CA GLY A 249 14.37 -11.26 -22.11
C GLY A 249 14.01 -10.29 -20.98
N ILE A 250 12.97 -10.59 -20.20
CA ILE A 250 12.42 -9.66 -19.20
C ILE A 250 13.39 -9.44 -18.04
N VAL A 251 14.01 -10.51 -17.52
CA VAL A 251 14.83 -10.43 -16.31
C VAL A 251 16.07 -9.55 -16.52
N PRO A 252 16.87 -9.70 -17.59
CA PRO A 252 18.01 -8.82 -17.84
C PRO A 252 17.61 -7.35 -18.00
N ILE A 253 16.54 -7.05 -18.75
CA ILE A 253 16.06 -5.67 -18.93
C ILE A 253 15.70 -5.04 -17.59
N ALA A 254 14.97 -5.79 -16.74
CA ALA A 254 14.57 -5.31 -15.44
C ALA A 254 15.77 -5.13 -14.49
N ILE A 255 16.77 -6.01 -14.53
CA ILE A 255 18.03 -5.88 -13.78
C ILE A 255 18.80 -4.64 -14.25
N ILE A 256 18.94 -4.43 -15.56
CA ILE A 256 19.59 -3.24 -16.13
C ILE A 256 18.87 -1.98 -15.67
N ALA A 257 17.53 -1.95 -15.72
CA ALA A 257 16.74 -0.83 -15.23
C ALA A 257 17.01 -0.54 -13.74
N ILE A 258 17.03 -1.57 -12.88
CA ILE A 258 17.39 -1.44 -11.46
C ILE A 258 18.82 -0.89 -11.29
N GLY A 259 19.76 -1.36 -12.12
CA GLY A 259 21.15 -0.90 -12.16
C GLY A 259 21.24 0.59 -12.46
N ILE A 260 20.63 1.05 -13.55
CA ILE A 260 20.59 2.46 -13.97
C ILE A 260 19.98 3.32 -12.85
N MET A 261 18.84 2.91 -12.29
CA MET A 261 18.18 3.62 -11.19
C MET A 261 19.02 3.70 -9.92
N THR A 262 19.93 2.74 -9.71
CA THR A 262 20.80 2.70 -8.54
C THR A 262 22.03 3.61 -8.72
N VAL A 263 22.61 3.63 -9.93
CA VAL A 263 23.81 4.44 -10.24
C VAL A 263 23.48 5.93 -10.32
N ASN A 264 22.29 6.30 -10.78
CA ASN A 264 21.86 7.71 -10.87
C ASN A 264 21.56 8.36 -9.51
N ARG A 265 21.72 7.64 -8.40
CA ARG A 265 21.59 8.23 -7.07
C ARG A 265 22.88 8.93 -6.69
N PRO A 266 22.85 10.18 -6.19
CA PRO A 266 24.02 10.80 -5.59
C PRO A 266 24.40 10.04 -4.32
N LEU A 267 25.32 9.09 -4.46
CA LEU A 267 25.94 8.38 -3.36
C LEU A 267 27.19 9.16 -3.00
N ASP A 268 27.31 9.54 -1.73
CA ASP A 268 28.55 10.07 -1.21
C ASP A 268 29.54 8.91 -1.01
N TRP A 269 30.26 8.58 -2.08
CA TRP A 269 31.27 7.53 -2.12
C TRP A 269 32.47 7.80 -1.20
N SER A 270 32.59 9.01 -0.64
CA SER A 270 33.60 9.31 0.38
C SER A 270 33.26 8.74 1.76
N LYS A 271 31.98 8.43 2.02
CA LYS A 271 31.49 7.80 3.25
C LYS A 271 30.49 6.69 2.94
N PRO A 272 30.92 5.60 2.26
CA PRO A 272 30.03 4.53 1.87
C PRO A 272 29.42 3.89 3.11
N SER A 273 28.09 3.96 3.22
CA SER A 273 27.35 3.30 4.30
C SER A 273 26.25 2.41 3.74
N ILE A 274 25.98 1.30 4.45
CA ILE A 274 24.82 0.43 4.16
C ILE A 274 23.54 1.27 4.15
N ALA A 275 23.46 2.33 4.96
CA ALA A 275 22.33 3.25 4.97
C ALA A 275 22.14 3.96 3.61
N GLN A 276 23.18 4.48 2.97
CA GLN A 276 23.06 5.14 1.65
C GLN A 276 22.58 4.18 0.55
N ILE A 277 23.11 2.95 0.56
CA ILE A 277 22.71 1.87 -0.37
C ILE A 277 21.24 1.49 -0.12
N MET A 278 20.84 1.36 1.15
CA MET A 278 19.50 0.98 1.60
C MET A 278 18.52 2.17 1.74
N SER A 279 18.82 3.31 1.11
CA SER A 279 17.94 4.49 1.12
C SER A 279 17.59 5.05 2.50
N SER A 280 18.57 5.09 3.38
CA SER A 280 18.50 5.62 4.75
C SER A 280 17.47 4.90 5.64
N ARG A 281 17.09 3.65 5.32
CA ARG A 281 16.10 2.87 6.06
C ARG A 281 16.67 2.07 7.24
N SER A 282 17.97 1.76 7.22
CA SER A 282 18.65 1.01 8.29
C SER A 282 18.46 1.61 9.70
N PRO A 283 18.56 2.95 9.91
CA PRO A 283 18.24 3.56 11.20
C PRO A 283 16.80 3.30 11.66
N MET A 284 15.83 3.28 10.74
CA MET A 284 14.42 3.00 11.04
C MET A 284 14.22 1.56 11.49
N TRP A 285 14.99 0.61 10.93
CA TRP A 285 14.93 -0.79 11.37
C TRP A 285 15.46 -0.97 12.79
N THR A 286 16.54 -0.25 13.12
CA THR A 286 17.08 -0.24 14.49
C THR A 286 16.07 0.34 15.47
N LEU A 287 15.40 1.44 15.11
CA LEU A 287 14.33 2.02 15.92
C LEU A 287 13.15 1.04 16.06
N SER A 288 12.72 0.40 14.97
CA SER A 288 11.64 -0.60 14.99
C SER A 288 11.96 -1.75 15.92
N ALA A 289 13.18 -2.28 15.87
CA ALA A 289 13.63 -3.34 16.79
C ALA A 289 13.58 -2.88 18.26
N ARG A 290 13.93 -1.63 18.57
CA ARG A 290 13.77 -1.08 19.94
C ARG A 290 12.30 -1.00 20.34
N GLY A 291 11.42 -0.58 19.44
CA GLY A 291 9.98 -0.55 19.69
C GLY A 291 9.38 -1.93 19.94
N ILE A 292 9.76 -2.92 19.14
CA ILE A 292 9.35 -4.32 19.32
C ILE A 292 9.81 -4.83 20.69
N LYS A 293 11.07 -4.54 21.10
CA LYS A 293 11.56 -4.94 22.44
C LYS A 293 10.74 -4.34 23.59
N LYS A 294 10.22 -3.12 23.43
CA LYS A 294 9.38 -2.47 24.45
C LYS A 294 7.97 -3.05 24.54
N ARG A 295 7.39 -3.52 23.43
CA ARG A 295 6.04 -4.10 23.37
C ARG A 295 5.97 -5.33 22.45
N PRO A 296 6.57 -6.47 22.85
CA PRO A 296 6.81 -7.58 21.93
C PRO A 296 5.55 -8.37 21.55
N LEU A 297 4.58 -8.50 22.47
CA LEU A 297 3.44 -9.40 22.28
C LEU A 297 2.34 -8.82 21.40
N PHE A 298 1.90 -7.60 21.70
CA PHE A 298 0.78 -6.93 21.03
C PHE A 298 1.19 -5.66 20.27
N GLY A 299 2.46 -5.23 20.31
CA GLY A 299 2.92 -4.06 19.57
C GLY A 299 2.39 -2.73 20.11
N TRP A 300 2.36 -1.72 19.24
CA TRP A 300 2.03 -0.33 19.57
C TRP A 300 0.67 0.14 19.04
N GLY A 301 -0.07 -0.72 18.33
CA GLY A 301 -1.24 -0.37 17.54
C GLY A 301 -0.92 -0.26 16.05
N PHE A 302 -1.94 -0.33 15.19
CA PHE A 302 -1.80 0.09 13.79
C PHE A 302 -1.29 1.53 13.70
N ASP A 303 -0.55 1.84 12.63
CA ASP A 303 0.43 2.92 12.61
C ASP A 303 1.57 2.77 13.64
N GLY A 304 2.05 1.53 13.81
CA GLY A 304 2.95 1.18 14.91
C GLY A 304 4.25 1.96 14.95
N PHE A 305 4.81 2.36 13.80
CA PHE A 305 6.05 3.15 13.79
C PHE A 305 5.81 4.62 14.15
N GLY A 306 4.78 5.26 13.60
CA GLY A 306 4.43 6.65 13.95
C GLY A 306 4.15 6.79 15.45
N ILE A 307 3.36 5.87 15.99
CA ILE A 307 3.00 5.82 17.41
C ILE A 307 4.22 5.49 18.29
N ALA A 308 5.07 4.54 17.88
CA ALA A 308 6.24 4.16 18.68
C ALA A 308 7.38 5.18 18.62
N TYR A 309 7.49 5.97 17.53
CA TYR A 309 8.63 6.84 17.25
C TYR A 309 9.02 7.74 18.43
N PRO A 310 8.10 8.50 19.08
CA PRO A 310 8.43 9.33 20.23
C PRO A 310 9.11 8.55 21.36
N TYR A 311 8.69 7.30 21.58
CA TYR A 311 9.13 6.45 22.68
C TYR A 311 10.41 5.65 22.37
N ILE A 312 10.83 5.55 21.11
CA ILE A 312 11.97 4.69 20.68
C ILE A 312 13.15 5.49 20.15
N ARG A 313 12.94 6.77 19.81
CA ARG A 313 13.97 7.68 19.29
C ARG A 313 15.14 7.82 20.26
N ASN A 314 14.84 8.11 21.53
CA ASN A 314 15.83 8.29 22.58
C ASN A 314 15.74 7.10 23.56
N PRO A 315 16.75 6.21 23.63
CA PRO A 315 16.70 5.07 24.54
C PRO A 315 16.83 5.48 26.02
N GLN A 316 17.36 6.66 26.32
CA GLN A 316 17.58 7.14 27.69
C GLN A 316 16.39 7.90 28.29
N VAL A 317 15.46 8.40 27.46
CA VAL A 317 14.35 9.26 27.91
C VAL A 317 13.05 8.80 27.28
N THR A 318 12.05 8.53 28.13
CA THR A 318 10.67 8.30 27.68
C THR A 318 9.92 9.62 27.75
N PRO A 319 9.51 10.22 26.61
CA PRO A 319 8.83 11.50 26.63
C PRO A 319 7.40 11.37 27.15
N ILE A 320 6.87 12.44 27.73
CA ILE A 320 5.43 12.62 27.93
C ILE A 320 4.90 13.26 26.65
N VAL A 321 4.22 12.46 25.83
CA VAL A 321 3.63 12.93 24.56
C VAL A 321 2.22 13.41 24.84
N VAL A 322 1.94 14.65 24.46
CA VAL A 322 0.66 15.34 24.68
C VAL A 322 -0.25 15.14 23.49
N ASN A 323 0.31 15.23 22.27
CA ASN A 323 -0.42 15.12 21.03
C ASN A 323 0.44 14.41 19.97
N LEU A 324 -0.21 13.65 19.09
CA LEU A 324 0.41 12.96 17.98
C LEU A 324 -0.34 13.31 16.69
N ASP A 325 0.37 13.96 15.77
CA ASP A 325 -0.12 14.39 14.47
C ASP A 325 0.54 13.61 13.31
N GLU A 326 0.17 13.89 12.06
CA GLU A 326 0.57 13.13 10.87
C GLU A 326 2.04 13.30 10.46
N PHE A 327 2.77 14.30 10.95
CA PHE A 327 4.24 14.38 10.78
C PHE A 327 4.96 14.96 11.98
N THR A 328 4.24 15.21 13.08
CA THR A 328 4.79 15.83 14.27
C THR A 328 4.19 15.26 15.54
N TYR A 329 4.84 15.49 16.67
CA TYR A 329 4.31 15.20 17.98
C TYR A 329 4.69 16.29 18.97
N ASP A 330 3.78 16.58 19.88
CA ASP A 330 3.98 17.52 20.96
C ASP A 330 4.37 16.75 22.23
N TYR A 331 5.40 17.21 22.91
CA TYR A 331 5.91 16.58 24.12
C TYR A 331 6.29 17.62 25.17
N ILE A 332 6.24 17.22 26.43
CA ILE A 332 6.72 18.03 27.55
C ILE A 332 8.25 17.91 27.60
N ASN A 333 8.94 19.04 27.44
CA ASN A 333 10.39 19.10 27.46
C ASN A 333 10.94 19.07 28.90
N ILE A 334 12.27 19.07 29.04
CA ILE A 334 12.94 19.00 30.36
C ILE A 334 12.60 20.24 31.24
N LYS A 335 12.21 21.35 30.62
CA LYS A 335 11.79 22.59 31.31
C LYS A 335 10.30 22.59 31.69
N GLY A 336 9.55 21.54 31.36
CA GLY A 336 8.11 21.47 31.60
C GLY A 336 7.26 22.17 30.53
N GLU A 337 7.85 22.66 29.45
CA GLU A 337 7.14 23.37 28.37
C GLU A 337 6.75 22.41 27.24
N ILE A 338 5.66 22.71 26.54
CA ILE A 338 5.27 21.97 25.34
C ILE A 338 6.22 22.34 24.20
N SER A 339 6.78 21.33 23.55
CA SER A 339 7.62 21.49 22.37
C SER A 339 7.19 20.51 21.29
N THR A 340 7.28 20.91 20.03
CA THR A 340 6.92 20.08 18.88
C THR A 340 8.17 19.47 18.25
N ARG A 341 8.08 18.23 17.76
CA ARG A 341 9.15 17.54 17.01
C ARG A 341 8.58 16.81 15.81
N GLU A 342 9.39 16.69 14.76
CA GLU A 342 9.03 15.96 13.55
C GLU A 342 9.16 14.44 13.71
N ILE A 343 8.29 13.71 13.01
CA ILE A 343 8.33 12.28 12.78
C ILE A 343 8.85 12.06 11.36
N PRO A 344 10.04 11.47 11.17
CA PRO A 344 10.69 11.42 9.87
C PRO A 344 9.98 10.48 8.88
N THR A 345 9.26 9.48 9.39
CA THR A 345 8.50 8.51 8.60
C THR A 345 7.60 7.70 9.54
N TYR A 346 6.58 7.07 8.96
CA TYR A 346 5.63 6.23 9.68
C TYR A 346 5.79 4.75 9.38
N LYS A 347 6.81 4.37 8.60
CA LYS A 347 7.13 2.97 8.30
C LYS A 347 8.62 2.76 8.23
N ALA A 348 9.06 1.61 8.69
CA ALA A 348 10.39 1.08 8.43
C ALA A 348 10.53 0.60 6.97
N HIS A 349 9.42 0.47 6.24
CA HIS A 349 9.33 -0.11 4.90
C HIS A 349 9.89 -1.54 4.88
N ASN A 350 9.57 -2.29 5.92
CA ASN A 350 9.86 -3.70 6.07
C ASN A 350 8.63 -4.33 6.71
N TRP A 351 7.88 -5.10 5.91
CA TRP A 351 6.60 -5.64 6.35
C TRP A 351 6.68 -6.44 7.66
N ILE A 352 7.76 -7.21 7.88
CA ILE A 352 7.93 -7.96 9.13
C ILE A 352 8.08 -7.00 10.31
N LEU A 353 8.96 -6.00 10.19
CA LEU A 353 9.19 -5.02 11.25
C LEU A 353 7.96 -4.15 11.49
N ASP A 354 7.31 -3.68 10.42
CA ASP A 354 6.14 -2.81 10.49
C ASP A 354 4.94 -3.53 11.10
N THR A 355 4.68 -4.79 10.71
CA THR A 355 3.62 -5.63 11.29
C THR A 355 3.92 -5.98 12.74
N THR A 356 5.15 -6.43 13.05
CA THR A 356 5.52 -6.77 14.43
C THR A 356 5.48 -5.56 15.35
N LEU A 357 5.91 -4.39 14.87
CA LEU A 357 5.85 -3.16 15.65
C LEU A 357 4.39 -2.73 15.88
N SER A 358 3.52 -2.94 14.89
CA SER A 358 2.11 -2.58 15.00
C SER A 358 1.36 -3.53 15.93
N VAL A 359 1.35 -4.83 15.65
CA VAL A 359 0.48 -5.82 16.32
C VAL A 359 1.25 -6.89 17.12
N GLY A 360 2.56 -6.72 17.29
CA GLY A 360 3.42 -7.65 18.03
C GLY A 360 3.70 -8.96 17.29
N ILE A 361 4.45 -9.84 17.93
CA ILE A 361 4.82 -11.16 17.37
C ILE A 361 3.59 -12.04 17.15
N LEU A 362 2.59 -11.94 18.03
CA LEU A 362 1.35 -12.70 17.89
C LEU A 362 0.59 -12.26 16.63
N GLY A 363 0.51 -10.95 16.40
CA GLY A 363 -0.14 -10.42 15.20
C GLY A 363 0.64 -10.73 13.92
N LEU A 364 1.98 -10.71 13.96
CA LEU A 364 2.81 -11.15 12.84
C LEU A 364 2.50 -12.61 12.47
N LEU A 365 2.52 -13.53 13.45
CA LEU A 365 2.25 -14.94 13.21
C LEU A 365 0.83 -15.14 12.63
N ALA A 366 -0.16 -14.44 13.18
CA ALA A 366 -1.53 -14.46 12.67
C ALA A 366 -1.67 -13.89 11.26
N SER A 367 -0.79 -12.98 10.83
CA SER A 367 -0.80 -12.40 9.48
C SER A 367 -0.13 -13.26 8.41
N ILE A 368 0.74 -14.19 8.82
CA ILE A 368 1.47 -15.11 7.93
C ILE A 368 0.67 -16.40 7.70
N ALA A 369 -0.07 -16.84 8.72
CA ALA A 369 -0.91 -18.04 8.70
C ALA A 369 -2.15 -17.82 7.83
#